data_AF-A0A1Q2CE66-F1
#
_entry.id   AF-A0A1Q2CE66-F1
#
_cell.length_a   1.000
_cell.length_b   1.000
_cell.length_c   1.000
_cell.angle_alpha   90.00
_cell.angle_beta   90.00
_cell.angle_gamma   90.00
#
_symmetry.space_group_name_H-M   'P 1'
#
loop_
_entity.id
_entity.type
_entity.pdbx_description
1 polymer ?
#
loop_
_entity_poly.entity_id
_entity_poly.type
_entity_poly.pdbx_seq_one_letter_code
_entity_poly.pdbx_strand_id
1 'polypeptide(L)' 'MTRAQWATNPLGHTGQWTAADGSKWRTECDTPATGGNGCRTYRWTTVYNAVRSEKGGGYDFTQENKWVVNNIVMFKAN' A
#
# COMPACT_ATOMS: atom_id res chain seq x y z
N MET A 1 -9.48 -15.14 10.71
CA MET A 1 -8.77 -16.22 9.99
C MET A 1 -7.33 -16.23 10.49
N THR A 2 -6.71 -17.40 10.54
CA THR A 2 -5.28 -17.52 10.87
C THR A 2 -4.44 -17.16 9.65
N ARG A 3 -3.14 -16.91 9.86
CA ARG A 3 -2.22 -16.64 8.75
C ARG A 3 -2.11 -17.82 7.78
N ALA A 4 -2.15 -19.05 8.31
CA ALA A 4 -2.11 -20.26 7.50
C ALA A 4 -3.29 -20.34 6.52
N GLN A 5 -4.47 -19.87 6.91
CA GLN A 5 -5.64 -19.80 6.02
C GLN A 5 -5.46 -18.81 4.85
N TRP A 6 -4.48 -17.89 4.93
CA TRP A 6 -4.14 -16.91 3.91
C TRP A 6 -2.87 -17.27 3.12
N ALA A 7 -2.39 -18.51 3.20
CA ALA A 7 -1.14 -18.95 2.56
C ALA A 7 -1.04 -18.62 1.06
N THR A 8 -2.15 -18.59 0.34
CA THR A 8 -2.20 -18.29 -1.10
C THR A 8 -2.63 -16.86 -1.43
N ASN A 9 -3.00 -16.06 -0.43
CA ASN A 9 -3.43 -14.68 -0.64
C ASN A 9 -2.21 -13.73 -0.53
N PRO A 10 -1.83 -13.00 -1.59
CA PRO A 10 -0.66 -12.10 -1.58
C PRO A 10 -0.77 -10.93 -0.60
N LEU A 11 -1.97 -10.65 -0.07
CA LEU A 11 -2.19 -9.68 1.00
C LEU A 11 -1.68 -10.19 2.37
N GLY A 12 -1.37 -11.49 2.50
CA GLY A 12 -0.95 -12.11 3.76
C GLY A 12 0.56 -12.36 3.91
N HIS A 13 1.36 -12.01 2.89
CA HIS A 13 2.79 -12.26 2.85
C HIS A 13 3.54 -11.07 2.27
N THR A 14 4.77 -10.82 2.74
CA THR A 14 5.62 -9.78 2.20
C THR A 14 5.94 -10.07 0.72
N GLY A 15 5.73 -9.10 -0.16
CA GLY A 15 5.97 -9.29 -1.59
C GLY A 15 5.44 -8.15 -2.46
N GLN A 16 5.69 -8.23 -3.77
CA GLN A 16 5.14 -7.33 -4.78
C GLN A 16 4.58 -8.14 -5.94
N TRP A 17 3.47 -7.70 -6.52
CA TRP A 17 2.85 -8.35 -7.66
C TRP A 17 2.09 -7.37 -8.55
N THR A 18 1.84 -7.79 -9.77
CA THR A 18 0.86 -7.14 -10.66
C THR A 18 -0.38 -8.03 -10.70
N ALA A 19 -1.53 -7.47 -10.36
CA ALA A 19 -2.81 -8.18 -10.42
C ALA A 19 -3.30 -8.32 -11.87
N ALA A 20 -4.31 -9.17 -12.08
CA ALA A 20 -4.85 -9.43 -13.43
C ALA A 20 -5.44 -8.18 -14.10
N ASP A 21 -5.84 -7.18 -13.31
CA ASP A 21 -6.31 -5.87 -13.76
C ASP A 21 -5.16 -4.88 -14.11
N GLY A 22 -3.90 -5.32 -13.99
CA GLY A 22 -2.71 -4.50 -14.21
C GLY A 22 -2.30 -3.62 -13.02
N SER A 23 -3.07 -3.62 -11.92
CA SER A 23 -2.71 -2.88 -10.71
C SER A 23 -1.44 -3.46 -10.09
N LYS A 24 -0.49 -2.60 -9.72
CA LYS A 24 0.73 -3.01 -8.99
C LYS A 24 0.52 -2.87 -7.49
N TRP A 25 0.95 -3.89 -6.75
CA TRP A 25 0.76 -4.02 -5.31
C TRP A 25 2.06 -4.37 -4.60
N ARG A 26 2.16 -3.96 -3.34
CA ARG A 26 3.26 -4.29 -2.42
C ARG A 26 2.68 -4.59 -1.05
N THR A 27 2.98 -5.73 -0.45
CA THR A 27 2.65 -6.05 0.94
C THR A 27 3.92 -6.12 1.77
N GLU A 28 3.87 -5.62 3.00
CA GLU A 28 4.87 -5.86 4.04
C GLU A 28 4.18 -6.41 5.30
N CYS A 29 4.81 -7.38 5.97
CA CYS A 29 4.27 -8.02 7.16
C CYS A 29 5.32 -8.09 8.26
N ASP A 30 4.87 -8.18 9.51
CA ASP A 30 5.73 -8.38 10.70
C ASP A 30 6.85 -7.34 10.86
N THR A 31 6.60 -6.12 10.38
CA THR A 31 7.51 -4.97 10.51
C THR A 31 7.09 -4.10 11.71
N PRO A 32 7.94 -3.16 12.17
CA PRO A 32 7.54 -2.16 13.16
C PRO A 32 6.28 -1.37 12.76
N ALA A 33 6.02 -1.20 11.46
CA ALA A 33 4.85 -0.48 10.97
C ALA A 33 3.55 -1.31 11.00
N THR A 34 3.65 -2.64 11.12
CA THR A 34 2.49 -3.55 11.08
C THR A 34 2.28 -4.30 12.39
N GLY A 35 3.30 -4.42 13.23
CA GLY A 35 3.32 -5.36 14.35
C GLY A 35 3.37 -6.81 13.89
N GLY A 36 3.49 -7.74 14.84
CA GLY A 36 3.46 -9.17 14.57
C GLY A 36 2.05 -9.66 14.20
N ASN A 37 1.96 -10.62 13.28
CA ASN A 37 0.70 -11.09 12.68
C ASN A 37 -0.08 -10.02 11.91
N GLY A 38 0.55 -8.88 11.61
CA GLY A 38 0.00 -7.82 10.80
C GLY A 38 0.66 -7.73 9.44
N CYS A 39 -0.12 -7.41 8.41
CA CYS A 39 0.33 -7.07 7.07
C CYS A 39 -0.30 -5.75 6.61
N ARG A 40 0.47 -4.94 5.88
CA ARG A 40 0.02 -3.71 5.23
C ARG A 40 0.30 -3.80 3.75
N THR A 41 -0.72 -3.53 2.94
CA THR A 41 -0.63 -3.57 1.48
C THR A 41 -0.78 -2.16 0.91
N TYR A 42 0.07 -1.88 -0.07
CA TYR A 42 0.16 -0.63 -0.79
C TYR A 42 -0.22 -0.86 -2.26
N ARG A 43 -0.85 0.13 -2.87
CA ARG A 43 -1.09 0.18 -4.32
C ARG A 43 -0.17 1.22 -4.95
N TRP A 44 0.36 0.91 -6.13
CA TRP A 44 1.05 1.89 -6.95
C TRP A 44 0.02 2.80 -7.61
N THR A 45 0.05 4.09 -7.29
CA THR A 45 -0.95 5.03 -7.79
C THR A 45 -0.31 6.36 -8.15
N THR A 46 -0.93 7.04 -9.11
CA THR A 46 -0.67 8.46 -9.32
C THR A 46 -1.31 9.26 -8.20
N VAL A 47 -0.54 10.14 -7.57
CA VAL A 47 -0.98 11.10 -6.56
C VAL A 47 -0.76 12.51 -7.08
N TYR A 48 -1.59 13.43 -6.61
CA TYR A 48 -1.47 14.85 -6.92
C TYR A 48 -0.86 15.58 -5.73
N ASN A 49 0.14 16.42 -5.99
CA ASN A 49 0.74 17.30 -5.00
C ASN A 49 0.37 18.74 -5.30
N ALA A 50 -0.07 19.47 -4.27
CA ALA A 50 -0.21 20.90 -4.35
C ALA A 50 1.15 21.55 -4.10
N VAL A 51 1.66 22.30 -5.07
CA VAL A 51 2.87 23.11 -4.96
C VAL A 51 2.49 24.57 -5.01
N ARG A 52 3.13 25.42 -4.21
CA ARG A 52 2.78 26.85 -4.17
C ARG A 52 3.07 27.48 -5.53
N SER A 53 2.11 28.21 -6.07
CA SER A 53 2.28 28.80 -7.41
C SER A 53 3.30 29.94 -7.38
N GLU A 54 4.18 29.96 -8.38
CA GLU A 54 5.16 31.04 -8.59
C GLU A 54 4.53 32.27 -9.25
N LYS A 55 3.35 32.14 -9.87
CA LYS A 55 2.70 33.18 -10.68
C LYS A 55 1.79 34.12 -9.86
N GLY A 56 1.83 34.04 -8.54
CA GLY A 56 0.93 34.76 -7.62
C GLY A 56 -0.03 33.80 -6.90
N GLY A 57 -0.57 34.24 -5.75
CA GLY A 57 -1.17 33.38 -4.72
C GLY A 57 -2.06 32.22 -5.20
N GLY A 58 -1.89 31.04 -4.60
CA GLY A 58 -2.60 29.81 -4.96
C GLY A 58 -1.67 28.59 -4.95
N TYR A 59 -2.16 27.49 -5.55
CA TYR A 59 -1.41 26.25 -5.74
C TYR A 59 -1.47 25.80 -7.20
N ASP A 60 -0.33 25.37 -7.73
CA ASP A 60 -0.25 24.53 -8.92
C ASP A 60 -0.30 23.06 -8.50
N PHE A 61 -0.77 22.17 -9.38
CA PHE A 61 -0.85 20.74 -9.09
C PHE A 61 0.11 19.96 -9.97
N THR A 62 0.97 19.16 -9.32
CA THR A 62 1.85 18.21 -10.00
C THR A 62 1.40 16.78 -9.71
N GLN A 63 1.85 15.84 -10.54
CA GLN A 63 1.54 14.42 -10.38
C GLN A 63 2.82 13.60 -10.25
N GLU A 64 2.77 12.56 -9.42
CA GLU A 64 3.82 11.55 -9.34
C GLU A 64 3.22 10.19 -8.99
N ASN A 65 3.94 9.11 -9.30
CA ASN A 65 3.52 7.77 -8.89
C ASN A 65 4.19 7.36 -7.58
N LYS A 66 3.41 6.88 -6.62
CA LYS A 66 3.88 6.45 -5.30
C LYS A 66 3.16 5.20 -4.82
N TRP A 67 3.80 4.47 -3.90
CA TRP A 67 3.15 3.43 -3.11
C TRP A 67 2.29 4.09 -2.03
N VAL A 68 0.98 3.93 -2.13
CA VAL A 68 0.02 4.47 -1.16
C VAL A 68 -0.62 3.31 -0.41
N VAL A 69 -0.72 3.43 0.93
CA VAL A 69 -1.38 2.42 1.77
C VAL A 69 -2.81 2.23 1.29
N ASN A 70 -3.20 0.99 1.06
CA ASN A 70 -4.55 0.64 0.63
C ASN A 70 -5.32 -0.09 1.73
N ASN A 71 -4.73 -1.12 2.32
CA ASN A 71 -5.38 -1.93 3.35
C ASN A 71 -4.37 -2.51 4.35
N ILE A 72 -4.90 -2.94 5.50
CA ILE A 72 -4.17 -3.66 6.55
C ILE A 72 -4.95 -4.93 6.88
N VAL A 73 -4.23 -6.04 7.12
CA VAL A 73 -4.79 -7.31 7.57
C VAL A 73 -4.12 -7.68 8.89
N MET A 74 -4.92 -8.09 9.88
CA MET A 74 -4.44 -8.65 11.16
C MET A 74 -4.95 -10.08 11.29
N PHE A 75 -4.04 -11.02 11.51
CA PHE A 75 -4.40 -12.42 11.70
C PHE A 75 -4.72 -12.71 13.16
N LYS A 76 -5.70 -13.60 13.37
CA LYS A 76 -5.90 -14.19 14.69
C LYS A 76 -4.67 -15.04 15.04
N ALA A 77 -4.34 -15.11 16.33
CA ALA A 77 -3.43 -16.13 16.83
C ALA A 77 -3.95 -17.51 16.41
N ASN A 78 -3.02 -18.44 16.18
CA ASN A 78 -3.35 -19.83 15.91
C ASN A 78 -4.06 -20.47 17.09
#